data_AF-A0A8H4QM95-F1
#
_entry.id   AF-A0A8H4QM95-F1
#
_cell.length_a   1.000
_cell.length_b   1.000
_cell.length_c   1.000
_cell.angle_alpha   90.00
_cell.angle_beta   90.00
_cell.angle_gamma   90.00
#
_symmetry.space_group_name_H-M   'P 1'
#
loop_
_entity.id
_entity.type
_entity.pdbx_description
1 polymer ?
#
loop_
_entity_poly.entity_id
_entity_poly.type
_entity_poly.pdbx_seq_one_letter_code
_entity_poly.pdbx_strand_id
1 'polypeptide(L)'
;MIGPTLIVLDGLHEISDQQEQNRILTTIADYFVQLPPNLRLLLTSQEGDMVTDVLGRVSQHCHIRHITFDTPGGESIEESMSRSLERLASKIPELEEKYSLEELQQSLMERSLGVQTWIDTLFRFLFYCHDHKESFPGTCDTLQKVLSTPVPLSKEDGMDNLYRVICSSLPYPTNLIRDLLFSSIHSIGTLSLSKAHRIISLACNLHDVVDLAHTKCPILEALQELGLMVGRGKADNGEDLFALNPAFRDFLTNQRRCHGTPFFVDPTGICKVATARVKVMNEELRRFLRKSGTRFFDMGILHRIVRCWVYGATLEAFILDYFFDWTQYLAKTKPSMVSVPMQVIFLQMLERWLDVHHRSSTSTYAFKRRLSRLISDVHIKLRLLPHAKMQIKSESGDK
;
A
#
# COMPACT_ATOMS: atom_id res chain seq x y z
N MET A 1 13.21 -31.06 28.77
CA MET A 1 12.79 -29.79 29.40
C MET A 1 12.40 -28.83 28.30
N ILE A 2 11.21 -28.23 28.37
CA ILE A 2 10.79 -27.20 27.43
C ILE A 2 11.33 -25.86 27.96
N GLY A 3 12.05 -25.11 27.11
CA GLY A 3 12.61 -23.81 27.48
C GLY A 3 11.54 -22.72 27.64
N PRO A 4 11.92 -21.50 28.07
CA PRO A 4 11.01 -20.38 28.10
C PRO A 4 10.48 -20.07 26.69
N THR A 5 9.18 -19.81 26.58
CA THR A 5 8.50 -19.44 25.34
C THR A 5 7.94 -18.03 25.51
N LEU A 6 8.34 -17.10 24.64
CA LEU A 6 7.83 -15.73 24.61
C LEU A 6 6.87 -15.58 23.44
N ILE A 7 5.64 -15.14 23.71
CA ILE A 7 4.69 -14.70 22.68
C ILE A 7 4.66 -13.17 22.72
N VAL A 8 4.87 -12.56 21.56
CA VAL A 8 4.83 -11.10 21.39
C VAL A 8 3.54 -10.76 20.65
N LEU A 9 2.69 -9.95 21.28
CA LEU A 9 1.52 -9.33 20.64
C LEU A 9 1.83 -7.86 20.44
N ASP A 10 2.25 -7.53 19.23
CA ASP A 10 2.69 -6.19 18.87
C ASP A 10 1.51 -5.34 18.37
N GLY A 11 1.47 -4.07 18.78
CA GLY A 11 0.54 -3.06 18.24
C GLY A 11 -0.92 -3.28 18.63
N LEU A 12 -1.23 -3.61 19.88
CA LEU A 12 -2.62 -3.86 20.30
C LEU A 12 -3.58 -2.67 20.05
N HIS A 13 -3.06 -1.46 20.01
CA HIS A 13 -3.79 -0.23 19.66
C HIS A 13 -4.24 -0.16 18.19
N GLU A 14 -3.65 -0.98 17.30
CA GLU A 14 -4.05 -1.04 15.90
C GLU A 14 -5.37 -1.78 15.69
N ILE A 15 -5.87 -2.49 16.72
CA ILE A 15 -7.17 -3.15 16.68
C ILE A 15 -8.26 -2.08 16.70
N SER A 16 -8.87 -1.83 15.54
CA SER A 16 -9.87 -0.77 15.36
C SER A 16 -11.18 -1.01 16.11
N ASP A 17 -11.50 -2.27 16.42
CA ASP A 17 -12.65 -2.63 17.25
C ASP A 17 -12.24 -2.73 18.72
N GLN A 18 -12.59 -1.71 19.50
CA GLN A 18 -12.35 -1.65 20.94
C GLN A 18 -12.99 -2.84 21.70
N GLN A 19 -14.12 -3.36 21.20
CA GLN A 19 -14.75 -4.54 21.80
C GLN A 19 -13.92 -5.80 21.56
N GLU A 20 -13.35 -5.94 20.36
CA GLU A 20 -12.44 -7.04 20.04
C GLU A 20 -11.13 -6.94 20.81
N GLN A 21 -10.54 -5.75 20.88
CA GLN A 21 -9.34 -5.47 21.69
C GLN A 21 -9.58 -5.86 23.15
N ASN A 22 -10.69 -5.40 23.74
CA ASN A 22 -11.06 -5.73 25.11
C ASN A 22 -11.32 -7.23 25.28
N ARG A 23 -11.95 -7.90 24.31
CA ARG A 23 -12.15 -9.36 24.33
C ARG A 23 -10.83 -10.11 24.36
N ILE A 24 -9.84 -9.70 23.55
CA ILE A 24 -8.51 -10.31 23.53
C ILE A 24 -7.81 -10.09 24.87
N LEU A 25 -7.79 -8.86 25.38
CA LEU A 25 -7.16 -8.53 26.66
C LEU A 25 -7.81 -9.27 27.84
N THR A 26 -9.14 -9.36 27.86
CA THR A 26 -9.90 -10.10 28.87
C THR A 26 -9.64 -11.62 28.75
N THR A 27 -9.52 -12.15 27.53
CA THR A 27 -9.18 -13.56 27.34
C THR A 27 -7.77 -13.85 27.84
N ILE A 28 -6.80 -12.98 27.54
CA ILE A 28 -5.44 -13.11 28.05
C ILE A 28 -5.47 -13.07 29.58
N ALA A 29 -6.14 -12.09 30.16
CA ALA A 29 -6.35 -11.92 31.59
C ALA A 29 -6.90 -13.19 32.27
N ASP A 30 -8.05 -13.69 31.80
CA ASP A 30 -8.79 -14.76 32.47
C ASP A 30 -8.08 -16.13 32.36
N TYR A 31 -7.37 -16.37 31.25
CA TYR A 31 -6.77 -17.66 30.96
C TYR A 31 -5.26 -17.71 31.22
N PHE A 32 -4.61 -16.59 31.58
CA PHE A 32 -3.15 -16.55 31.80
C PHE A 32 -2.68 -17.57 32.83
N VAL A 33 -3.42 -17.73 33.93
CA VAL A 33 -3.10 -18.66 35.03
C VAL A 33 -3.09 -20.12 34.58
N GLN A 34 -3.78 -20.43 33.48
CA GLN A 34 -3.85 -21.77 32.89
C GLN A 34 -2.71 -22.04 31.90
N LEU A 35 -1.94 -21.01 31.54
CA LEU A 35 -0.82 -21.16 30.62
C LEU A 35 0.35 -21.90 31.30
N PRO A 36 1.13 -22.70 30.55
CA PRO A 36 2.31 -23.34 31.08
C PRO A 36 3.27 -22.32 31.74
N PRO A 37 3.94 -22.68 32.85
CA PRO A 37 4.79 -21.74 33.59
C PRO A 37 6.02 -21.25 32.81
N ASN A 38 6.36 -21.92 31.71
CA ASN A 38 7.43 -21.51 30.80
C ASN A 38 6.97 -20.48 29.75
N LEU A 39 5.68 -20.16 29.66
CA LEU A 39 5.14 -19.18 28.71
C LEU A 39 5.17 -17.76 29.30
N ARG A 40 5.57 -16.79 28.48
CA ARG A 40 5.58 -15.36 28.78
C ARG A 40 4.90 -14.59 27.65
N LEU A 41 4.18 -13.52 27.99
CA LEU A 41 3.56 -12.63 27.02
C LEU A 41 4.25 -11.26 27.09
N LEU A 42 4.62 -10.72 25.95
CA LEU A 42 5.01 -9.33 25.78
C LEU A 42 3.93 -8.65 24.92
N LEU A 43 3.32 -7.62 25.47
CA LEU A 43 2.27 -6.85 24.82
C LEU A 43 2.82 -5.45 24.56
N THR A 44 2.66 -4.95 23.34
CA THR A 44 3.02 -3.56 23.01
C THR A 44 1.75 -2.78 22.63
N SER A 45 1.68 -1.53 23.07
CA SER A 45 0.55 -0.64 22.87
C SER A 45 1.01 0.82 22.95
N GLN A 46 0.16 1.76 22.57
CA GLN A 46 0.40 3.18 22.83
C GLN A 46 0.06 3.53 24.29
N GLU A 47 0.58 4.66 24.75
CA GLU A 47 0.25 5.18 26.07
C GLU A 47 -1.22 5.63 26.10
N GLY A 48 -1.93 5.29 27.18
CA GLY A 48 -3.36 5.60 27.34
C GLY A 48 -4.32 4.54 26.81
N ASP A 49 -3.82 3.42 26.28
CA ASP A 49 -4.68 2.29 25.91
C ASP A 49 -5.25 1.54 27.12
N MET A 50 -6.37 0.84 26.92
CA MET A 50 -7.05 0.03 27.95
C MET A 50 -6.21 -1.15 28.48
N VAL A 51 -5.02 -1.39 27.95
CA VAL A 51 -4.16 -2.52 28.32
C VAL A 51 -3.82 -2.50 29.80
N THR A 52 -3.41 -1.35 30.33
CA THR A 52 -3.08 -1.18 31.75
C THR A 52 -4.31 -1.37 32.64
N ASP A 53 -5.46 -0.83 32.24
CA ASP A 53 -6.71 -0.91 32.98
C ASP A 53 -7.27 -2.33 33.04
N VAL A 54 -7.25 -3.06 31.93
CA VAL A 54 -7.78 -4.43 31.84
C VAL A 54 -6.85 -5.39 32.58
N LEU A 55 -5.53 -5.29 32.36
CA LEU A 55 -4.56 -6.20 32.98
C LEU A 55 -4.34 -5.89 34.47
N GLY A 56 -4.55 -4.63 34.90
CA GLY A 56 -4.49 -4.25 36.31
C GLY A 56 -5.48 -5.02 37.19
N ARG A 57 -6.59 -5.49 36.63
CA ARG A 57 -7.62 -6.31 37.32
C ARG A 57 -7.16 -7.75 37.59
N VAL A 58 -6.14 -8.22 36.86
CA VAL A 58 -5.60 -9.59 36.86
C VAL A 58 -4.38 -9.72 37.79
N SER A 59 -3.94 -8.59 38.35
CA SER A 59 -2.67 -8.42 39.06
C SER A 59 -2.45 -9.34 40.27
N GLN A 60 -3.48 -10.05 40.76
CA GLN A 60 -3.32 -10.99 41.86
C GLN A 60 -2.56 -12.28 41.48
N HIS A 61 -2.50 -12.63 40.19
CA HIS A 61 -1.87 -13.89 39.73
C HIS A 61 -0.83 -13.72 38.62
N CYS A 62 -0.60 -12.50 38.14
CA CYS A 62 0.33 -12.22 37.04
C CYS A 62 1.38 -11.19 37.47
N HIS A 63 2.66 -11.48 37.20
CA HIS A 63 3.71 -10.46 37.28
C HIS A 63 3.66 -9.58 36.04
N ILE A 64 2.97 -8.45 36.15
CA ILE A 64 2.88 -7.46 35.08
C ILE A 64 3.98 -6.41 35.33
N ARG A 65 4.91 -6.29 34.38
CA ARG A 65 5.90 -5.21 34.36
C ARG A 65 5.52 -4.24 33.26
N HIS A 66 5.19 -3.02 33.64
CA HIS A 66 5.05 -1.93 32.68
C HIS A 66 6.44 -1.36 32.37
N ILE A 67 6.79 -1.32 31.08
CA ILE A 67 8.04 -0.74 30.61
C ILE A 67 7.64 0.39 29.67
N THR A 68 7.92 1.62 30.07
CA THR A 68 7.78 2.80 29.21
C THR A 68 9.10 3.11 28.54
N PHE A 69 9.08 3.89 27.46
CA PHE A 69 10.31 4.38 26.84
C PHE A 69 11.13 5.30 27.76
N ASP A 70 10.49 5.87 28.79
CA ASP A 70 11.14 6.73 29.81
C ASP A 70 11.76 5.93 30.98
N THR A 71 11.78 4.60 30.90
CA THR A 71 12.34 3.78 31.99
C THR A 71 13.86 4.01 32.09
N PRO A 72 14.41 4.37 33.25
CA PRO A 72 15.83 4.65 33.41
C PRO A 72 16.69 3.44 33.02
N GLY A 73 17.69 3.68 32.15
CA GLY A 73 18.59 2.65 31.59
C GLY A 73 18.62 2.59 30.07
N GLY A 74 17.72 3.30 29.37
CA GLY A 74 17.84 3.57 27.94
C GLY A 74 18.89 4.65 27.66
N GLU A 75 19.48 4.62 26.46
CA GLU A 75 20.28 5.73 25.94
C GLU A 75 19.41 6.99 25.86
N SER A 76 19.95 8.14 26.31
CA SER A 76 19.21 9.39 26.20
C SER A 76 19.09 9.83 24.74
N ILE A 77 17.99 10.51 24.40
CA ILE A 77 17.76 11.01 23.05
C ILE A 77 18.89 11.96 22.60
N GLU A 78 19.42 12.74 23.54
CA GLU A 78 20.54 13.65 23.33
C GLU A 78 21.82 12.89 22.97
N GLU A 79 22.16 11.83 23.72
CA GLU A 79 23.32 10.97 23.44
C GLU A 79 23.19 10.29 22.06
N SER A 80 21.99 9.79 21.75
CA SER A 80 21.69 9.15 20.45
C SER A 80 21.86 10.13 19.28
N MET A 81 21.40 11.37 19.46
CA MET A 81 21.56 12.44 18.48
C MET A 81 23.02 12.84 18.31
N SER A 82 23.76 13.09 19.39
CA SER A 82 25.19 13.43 19.33
C SER A 82 25.97 12.36 18.57
N ARG A 83 25.78 11.08 18.91
CA ARG A 83 26.44 9.97 18.20
C ARG A 83 26.06 9.91 16.72
N SER A 84 24.80 10.19 16.38
CA SER A 84 24.33 10.19 15.00
C SER A 84 24.92 11.36 14.19
N LEU A 85 25.07 12.54 14.81
CA LEU A 85 25.73 13.69 14.24
C LEU A 85 27.22 13.45 14.01
N GLU A 86 27.95 12.92 14.99
CA GLU A 86 29.37 12.56 14.84
C GLU A 86 29.58 11.55 13.70
N ARG A 87 28.69 10.56 13.59
CA ARG A 87 28.69 9.59 12.48
C ARG A 87 28.37 10.23 11.13
N LEU A 88 27.55 11.28 11.11
CA LEU A 88 27.23 12.01 9.89
C LEU A 88 28.39 12.92 9.48
N ALA A 89 28.97 13.67 10.43
CA ALA A 89 30.11 14.56 10.22
C ALA A 89 31.34 13.80 9.72
N SER A 90 31.65 12.63 10.30
CA SER A 90 32.75 11.78 9.85
C SER A 90 32.60 11.26 8.41
N LYS A 91 31.36 11.16 7.89
CA LYS A 91 31.10 10.81 6.49
C LYS A 91 30.99 12.02 5.56
N ILE A 92 30.68 13.19 6.12
CA ILE A 92 30.33 14.41 5.38
C ILE A 92 31.13 15.57 5.98
N PRO A 93 32.42 15.71 5.62
CA PRO A 93 33.27 16.76 6.17
C PRO A 93 32.70 18.17 5.91
N GLU A 94 31.95 18.36 4.83
CA GLU A 94 31.29 19.64 4.51
C GLU A 94 30.24 20.07 5.56
N LEU A 95 29.82 19.15 6.42
CA LEU A 95 28.91 19.44 7.53
C LEU A 95 29.59 20.33 8.58
N GLU A 96 30.83 20.02 8.95
CA GLU A 96 31.61 20.77 9.95
C GLU A 96 32.08 22.13 9.41
N GLU A 97 32.19 22.27 8.09
CA GLU A 97 32.48 23.56 7.46
C GLU A 97 31.29 24.53 7.52
N LYS A 98 30.06 23.99 7.53
CA LYS A 98 28.82 24.78 7.44
C LYS A 98 28.11 24.99 8.77
N TYR A 99 28.27 24.07 9.72
CA TYR A 99 27.50 24.05 10.96
C TYR A 99 28.40 23.68 12.15
N SER A 100 28.18 24.33 13.29
CA SER A 100 28.61 23.78 14.58
C SER A 100 27.73 22.56 14.92
N LEU A 101 28.35 21.47 15.37
CA LEU A 101 27.62 20.26 15.75
C LEU A 101 26.71 20.52 16.96
N GLU A 102 27.11 21.38 17.89
CA GLU A 102 26.33 21.77 19.06
C GLU A 102 25.09 22.58 18.65
N GLU A 103 25.25 23.58 17.79
CA GLU A 103 24.13 24.38 17.26
C GLU A 103 23.16 23.52 16.46
N LEU A 104 23.69 22.58 15.68
CA LEU A 104 22.90 21.65 14.89
C LEU A 104 22.11 20.69 15.79
N GLN A 105 22.77 20.13 16.81
CA GLN A 105 22.13 19.28 17.81
C GLN A 105 20.99 20.02 18.50
N GLN A 106 21.22 21.23 18.99
CA GLN A 106 20.17 22.03 19.62
C GLN A 106 18.99 22.27 18.67
N SER A 107 19.28 22.69 17.43
CA SER A 107 18.27 22.97 16.41
C SER A 107 17.43 21.75 16.04
N LEU A 108 18.04 20.56 15.99
CA LEU A 108 17.35 19.30 15.72
C LEU A 108 16.58 18.80 16.94
N MET A 109 17.09 18.99 18.15
CA MET A 109 16.37 18.67 19.39
C MET A 109 15.08 19.47 19.50
N GLU A 110 15.13 20.78 19.27
CA GLU A 110 13.96 21.67 19.26
C GLU A 110 12.90 21.22 18.24
N ARG A 111 13.31 20.71 17.07
CA ARG A 111 12.40 20.22 16.02
C ARG A 111 11.87 18.82 16.28
N SER A 112 12.65 17.97 16.94
CA SER A 112 12.22 16.62 17.28
C SER A 112 11.22 16.61 18.45
N LEU A 113 11.24 17.62 19.32
CA LEU A 113 10.51 17.64 20.60
C LEU A 113 10.74 16.36 21.42
N GLY A 114 11.96 15.81 21.38
CA GLY A 114 12.33 14.58 22.06
C GLY A 114 11.67 13.33 21.47
N VAL A 115 11.35 13.31 20.18
CA VAL A 115 10.80 12.13 19.51
C VAL A 115 11.96 11.33 18.88
N GLN A 116 12.33 10.20 19.48
CA GLN A 116 13.43 9.36 18.97
C GLN A 116 13.19 8.89 17.52
N THR A 117 11.95 8.50 17.19
CA THR A 117 11.62 8.07 15.83
C THR A 117 11.80 9.17 14.78
N TRP A 118 11.64 10.45 15.17
CA TRP A 118 11.92 11.59 14.32
C TRP A 118 13.41 11.64 13.96
N ILE A 119 14.25 11.48 14.98
CA ILE A 119 15.72 11.51 14.88
C ILE A 119 16.20 10.36 14.02
N ASP A 120 15.76 9.14 14.32
CA ASP A 120 16.11 7.95 13.56
C ASP A 120 15.70 8.08 12.09
N THR A 121 14.49 8.58 11.83
CA THR A 121 13.99 8.77 10.46
C THR A 121 14.81 9.83 9.72
N LEU A 122 15.13 10.95 10.37
CA LEU A 122 15.95 12.01 9.77
C LEU A 122 17.36 11.48 9.43
N PHE A 123 18.05 10.85 10.38
CA PHE A 123 19.43 10.40 10.13
C PHE A 123 19.48 9.30 9.08
N ARG A 124 18.53 8.35 9.07
CA ARG A 124 18.39 7.39 7.97
C ARG A 124 18.24 8.10 6.64
N PHE A 125 17.47 9.18 6.58
CA PHE A 125 17.30 9.96 5.37
C PHE A 125 18.57 10.68 4.94
N LEU A 126 19.27 11.32 5.87
CA LEU A 126 20.50 12.05 5.58
C LEU A 126 21.62 11.10 5.08
N PHE A 127 21.74 9.91 5.69
CA PHE A 127 22.63 8.85 5.21
C PHE A 127 22.19 8.32 3.84
N TYR A 128 20.90 8.08 3.64
CA TYR A 128 20.39 7.61 2.35
C TYR A 128 20.67 8.63 1.22
N CYS A 129 20.42 9.91 1.46
CA CYS A 129 20.78 11.00 0.54
C CYS A 129 22.29 11.05 0.26
N HIS A 130 23.13 10.80 1.27
CA HIS A 130 24.57 10.77 1.10
C HIS A 130 25.03 9.60 0.22
N ASP A 131 24.43 8.42 0.40
CA ASP A 131 24.80 7.24 -0.37
C ASP A 131 24.26 7.29 -1.81
N HIS A 132 23.26 8.16 -2.09
CA HIS A 132 22.55 8.24 -3.38
C HIS A 132 22.59 9.66 -4.00
N LYS A 133 23.72 10.37 -3.91
CA LYS A 133 23.85 11.79 -4.33
C LYS A 133 23.48 12.07 -5.79
N GLU A 134 23.56 11.07 -6.67
CA GLU A 134 23.19 11.23 -8.09
C GLU A 134 21.68 11.37 -8.28
N SER A 135 20.90 10.75 -7.39
CA SER A 135 19.45 10.71 -7.49
C SER A 135 18.78 11.60 -6.44
N PHE A 136 19.40 11.89 -5.31
CA PHE A 136 18.78 12.63 -4.21
C PHE A 136 19.47 13.98 -3.97
N PRO A 137 18.76 14.98 -3.40
CA PRO A 137 19.38 16.22 -2.97
C PRO A 137 20.55 15.94 -2.03
N GLY A 138 21.58 16.78 -2.08
CA GLY A 138 22.72 16.66 -1.19
C GLY A 138 22.31 16.69 0.28
N THR A 139 23.06 15.99 1.13
CA THR A 139 22.73 15.89 2.56
C THR A 139 22.64 17.26 3.24
N CYS A 140 23.56 18.18 2.91
CA CYS A 140 23.51 19.56 3.42
C CYS A 140 22.24 20.31 2.97
N ASP A 141 21.81 20.15 1.72
CA ASP A 141 20.60 20.81 1.21
C ASP A 141 19.34 20.25 1.89
N THR A 142 19.31 18.94 2.10
CA THR A 142 18.24 18.26 2.83
C THR A 142 18.20 18.74 4.29
N LEU A 143 19.35 18.83 4.94
CA LEU A 143 19.46 19.35 6.30
C LEU A 143 19.00 20.81 6.38
N GLN A 144 19.42 21.65 5.44
CA GLN A 144 18.96 23.04 5.36
C GLN A 144 17.44 23.12 5.20
N LYS A 145 16.81 22.26 4.39
CA LYS A 145 15.34 22.20 4.30
C LYS A 145 14.70 21.84 5.63
N VAL A 146 15.24 20.89 6.38
CA VAL A 146 14.76 20.53 7.73
C VAL A 146 14.89 21.71 8.68
N LEU A 147 16.06 22.36 8.71
CA LEU A 147 16.30 23.53 9.56
C LEU A 147 15.44 24.75 9.14
N SER A 148 15.04 24.83 7.88
CA SER A 148 14.14 25.89 7.40
C SER A 148 12.68 25.65 7.79
N THR A 149 12.32 24.46 8.30
CA THR A 149 10.98 24.24 8.84
C THR A 149 10.80 24.99 10.17
N PRO A 150 9.59 25.53 10.43
CA PRO A 150 9.30 26.19 11.70
C PRO A 150 9.42 25.20 12.86
N VAL A 151 9.83 25.70 14.03
CA VAL A 151 9.85 24.90 15.26
C VAL A 151 8.42 24.40 15.53
N PRO A 152 8.21 23.09 15.63
CA PRO A 152 6.87 22.53 15.77
C PRO A 152 6.28 22.84 17.14
N LEU A 153 4.96 22.97 17.19
CA LEU A 153 4.22 23.21 18.45
C LEU A 153 3.82 21.90 19.14
N SER A 154 3.86 20.79 18.41
CA SER A 154 3.51 19.46 18.89
C SER A 154 4.40 18.37 18.26
N LYS A 155 4.49 17.22 18.92
CA LYS A 155 5.23 16.05 18.39
C LYS A 155 4.70 15.61 17.02
N GLU A 156 3.38 15.72 16.82
CA GLU A 156 2.72 15.44 15.55
C GLU A 156 3.16 16.41 14.45
N ASP A 157 3.18 17.72 14.74
CA ASP A 157 3.66 18.74 13.79
C ASP A 157 5.13 18.52 13.42
N GLY A 158 5.97 18.09 14.39
CA GLY A 158 7.38 17.77 14.16
C GLY A 158 7.55 16.65 13.15
N MET A 159 6.81 15.54 13.32
CA MET A 159 6.80 14.43 12.37
C MET A 159 6.25 14.84 11.00
N ASP A 160 5.17 15.62 10.96
CA ASP A 160 4.57 16.10 9.71
C ASP A 160 5.53 16.99 8.93
N ASN A 161 6.27 17.88 9.61
CA ASN A 161 7.31 18.71 9.00
C ASN A 161 8.42 17.84 8.38
N LEU A 162 8.87 16.80 9.09
CA LEU A 162 9.88 15.88 8.56
C LEU A 162 9.35 15.10 7.35
N TYR A 163 8.12 14.57 7.40
CA TYR A 163 7.50 13.87 6.28
C TYR A 163 7.36 14.77 5.04
N ARG A 164 6.99 16.04 5.22
CA ARG A 164 6.95 17.01 4.11
C ARG A 164 8.33 17.20 3.47
N VAL A 165 9.37 17.34 4.29
CA VAL A 165 10.75 17.48 3.78
C VAL A 165 11.15 16.23 3.00
N ILE A 166 10.92 15.03 3.55
CA ILE A 166 11.22 13.76 2.88
C ILE A 166 10.50 13.68 1.53
N CYS A 167 9.17 13.84 1.52
CA CYS A 167 8.37 13.75 0.29
C CYS A 167 8.79 14.80 -0.75
N SER A 168 9.15 16.02 -0.33
CA SER A 168 9.61 17.09 -1.23
C SER A 168 11.04 16.90 -1.74
N SER A 169 11.81 16.03 -1.11
CA SER A 169 13.20 15.72 -1.48
C SER A 169 13.32 14.42 -2.28
N LEU A 170 12.21 13.68 -2.48
CA LEU A 170 12.17 12.57 -3.42
C LEU A 170 12.34 13.10 -4.86
N PRO A 171 13.17 12.48 -5.71
CA PRO A 171 13.53 13.02 -7.03
C PRO A 171 12.50 12.74 -8.14
N TYR A 172 11.25 12.55 -7.76
CA TYR A 172 10.19 12.13 -8.66
C TYR A 172 9.10 13.18 -8.73
N PRO A 173 8.38 13.25 -9.87
CA PRO A 173 7.21 14.09 -9.98
C PRO A 173 6.23 13.80 -8.84
N THR A 174 5.75 14.85 -8.20
CA THR A 174 4.86 14.78 -7.04
C THR A 174 3.63 13.91 -7.27
N ASN A 175 3.05 13.98 -8.47
CA ASN A 175 1.92 13.15 -8.87
C ASN A 175 2.27 11.65 -8.88
N LEU A 176 3.46 11.27 -9.35
CA LEU A 176 3.91 9.89 -9.32
C LEU A 176 4.08 9.38 -7.89
N ILE A 177 4.74 10.17 -7.03
CA ILE A 177 4.91 9.83 -5.61
C ILE A 177 3.54 9.62 -4.96
N ARG A 178 2.63 10.59 -5.17
CA ARG A 178 1.27 10.50 -4.65
C ARG A 178 0.55 9.25 -5.16
N ASP A 179 0.64 8.93 -6.44
CA ASP A 179 -0.06 7.77 -7.03
C ASP A 179 0.51 6.42 -6.51
N LEU A 180 1.82 6.36 -6.22
CA LEU A 180 2.47 5.21 -5.60
C LEU A 180 2.07 5.06 -4.11
N LEU A 181 2.11 6.15 -3.36
CA LEU A 181 1.68 6.18 -1.95
C LEU A 181 0.19 5.83 -1.83
N PHE A 182 -0.63 6.42 -2.70
CA PHE A 182 -2.04 6.10 -2.86
C PHE A 182 -2.23 4.60 -3.10
N SER A 183 -1.47 4.00 -4.00
CA SER A 183 -1.59 2.56 -4.26
C SER A 183 -1.24 1.71 -3.03
N SER A 184 -0.32 2.17 -2.19
CA SER A 184 0.07 1.50 -0.94
C SER A 184 -1.02 1.58 0.14
N ILE A 185 -1.70 2.72 0.23
CA ILE A 185 -2.78 2.96 1.20
C ILE A 185 -3.98 2.04 0.93
N HIS A 186 -4.23 1.70 -0.34
CA HIS A 186 -5.48 1.07 -0.77
C HIS A 186 -5.45 -0.46 -0.91
N SER A 187 -4.32 -1.11 -1.16
CA SER A 187 -4.28 -2.59 -1.27
C SER A 187 -4.21 -3.27 0.10
N ILE A 188 -5.26 -3.09 0.93
CA ILE A 188 -5.36 -3.68 2.27
C ILE A 188 -4.12 -3.31 3.13
N GLY A 189 -3.58 -2.11 2.91
CA GLY A 189 -2.36 -1.67 3.58
C GLY A 189 -1.10 -2.44 3.17
N THR A 190 -1.09 -3.10 2.01
CA THR A 190 0.10 -3.77 1.44
C THR A 190 0.32 -3.33 -0.01
N LEU A 191 1.55 -3.08 -0.41
CA LEU A 191 1.97 -2.81 -1.78
C LEU A 191 2.93 -3.93 -2.20
N SER A 192 2.63 -4.61 -3.30
CA SER A 192 3.60 -5.50 -3.95
C SER A 192 4.57 -4.67 -4.79
N LEU A 193 5.84 -5.09 -4.82
CA LEU A 193 6.90 -4.50 -5.64
C LEU A 193 6.47 -4.40 -7.12
N SER A 194 5.86 -5.46 -7.66
CA SER A 194 5.42 -5.50 -9.07
C SER A 194 4.34 -4.47 -9.36
N LYS A 195 3.43 -4.22 -8.41
CA LYS A 195 2.41 -3.16 -8.51
C LYS A 195 3.06 -1.78 -8.54
N ALA A 196 4.06 -1.54 -7.69
CA ALA A 196 4.79 -0.28 -7.66
C ALA A 196 5.56 -0.03 -8.97
N HIS A 197 6.27 -1.04 -9.47
CA HIS A 197 6.97 -0.98 -10.75
C HIS A 197 6.03 -0.67 -11.92
N ARG A 198 4.83 -1.27 -11.94
CA ARG A 198 3.83 -0.97 -12.98
C ARG A 198 3.37 0.49 -12.94
N ILE A 199 3.14 1.05 -11.75
CA ILE A 199 2.75 2.46 -11.59
C ILE A 199 3.85 3.38 -12.12
N ILE A 200 5.10 3.10 -11.76
CA ILE A 200 6.26 3.88 -12.20
C ILE A 200 6.46 3.78 -13.70
N SER A 201 6.41 2.56 -14.25
CA SER A 201 6.51 2.31 -15.69
C SER A 201 5.44 3.09 -16.47
N LEU A 202 4.21 3.13 -15.97
CA LEU A 202 3.11 3.87 -16.59
C LEU A 202 3.28 5.39 -16.49
N ALA A 203 3.77 5.90 -15.36
CA ALA A 203 3.90 7.34 -15.13
C ALA A 203 5.10 7.95 -15.87
N CYS A 204 6.22 7.22 -15.95
CA CYS A 204 7.47 7.77 -16.49
C CYS A 204 7.53 7.73 -18.02
N ASN A 205 6.53 7.18 -18.74
CA ASN A 205 6.57 6.94 -20.19
C ASN A 205 7.89 6.29 -20.66
N LEU A 206 8.58 5.57 -19.77
CA LEU A 206 9.88 4.98 -20.08
C LEU A 206 9.61 3.83 -21.04
N HIS A 207 10.00 4.02 -22.30
CA HIS A 207 9.95 2.96 -23.31
C HIS A 207 11.09 1.95 -23.13
N ASP A 208 12.11 2.27 -22.33
CA ASP A 208 13.31 1.43 -22.07
C ASP A 208 13.20 0.58 -20.79
N VAL A 209 12.00 0.07 -20.49
CA VAL A 209 11.65 -0.70 -19.26
C VAL A 209 11.98 -2.19 -19.43
N VAL A 210 13.16 -2.53 -19.94
CA VAL A 210 13.50 -3.95 -20.14
C VAL A 210 14.18 -4.60 -18.91
N ASP A 211 14.74 -3.82 -17.96
CA ASP A 211 15.42 -4.38 -16.77
C ASP A 211 14.86 -3.98 -15.40
N LEU A 212 13.69 -3.33 -15.36
CA LEU A 212 13.04 -2.94 -14.09
C LEU A 212 12.41 -4.11 -13.31
N ALA A 213 12.30 -5.29 -13.92
CA ALA A 213 11.77 -6.47 -13.24
C ALA A 213 12.68 -6.96 -12.10
N HIS A 214 13.97 -6.58 -12.12
CA HIS A 214 14.97 -7.06 -11.16
C HIS A 214 15.63 -5.95 -10.33
N THR A 215 15.44 -4.69 -10.69
CA THR A 215 15.96 -3.56 -9.91
C THR A 215 14.89 -3.05 -8.95
N LYS A 216 15.24 -2.95 -7.66
CA LYS A 216 14.35 -2.38 -6.65
C LYS A 216 13.94 -0.97 -7.09
N CYS A 217 12.66 -0.65 -6.90
CA CYS A 217 12.18 0.71 -7.11
C CYS A 217 12.89 1.66 -6.13
N PRO A 218 13.63 2.69 -6.59
CA PRO A 218 14.39 3.54 -5.68
C PRO A 218 13.51 4.31 -4.68
N ILE A 219 12.27 4.65 -5.06
CA ILE A 219 11.30 5.26 -4.13
C ILE A 219 10.96 4.29 -3.01
N LEU A 220 10.66 3.03 -3.35
CA LEU A 220 10.29 2.02 -2.36
C LEU A 220 11.46 1.68 -1.46
N GLU A 221 12.65 1.55 -2.04
CA GLU A 221 13.87 1.33 -1.28
C GLU A 221 14.13 2.49 -0.32
N ALA A 222 14.03 3.74 -0.79
CA ALA A 222 14.13 4.92 0.08
C ALA A 222 13.07 4.86 1.20
N LEU A 223 11.79 4.68 0.87
CA LEU A 223 10.73 4.64 1.89
C LEU A 223 10.93 3.49 2.90
N GLN A 224 11.45 2.34 2.45
CA GLN A 224 11.74 1.19 3.30
C GLN A 224 12.94 1.46 4.23
N GLU A 225 14.06 1.97 3.69
CA GLU A 225 15.26 2.32 4.46
C GLU A 225 14.93 3.40 5.50
N LEU A 226 14.02 4.32 5.17
CA LEU A 226 13.51 5.34 6.09
C LEU A 226 12.58 4.81 7.18
N GLY A 227 12.17 3.55 7.13
CA GLY A 227 11.15 3.00 8.04
C GLY A 227 9.75 3.57 7.82
N LEU A 228 9.51 4.26 6.70
CA LEU A 228 8.19 4.73 6.27
C LEU A 228 7.37 3.61 5.61
N MET A 229 8.04 2.54 5.22
CA MET A 229 7.43 1.29 4.78
C MET A 229 8.00 0.10 5.55
N VAL A 230 7.14 -0.86 5.86
CA VAL A 230 7.44 -2.05 6.67
C VAL A 230 7.10 -3.29 5.85
N GLY A 231 8.01 -4.27 5.79
CA GLY A 231 7.74 -5.56 5.16
C GLY A 231 6.63 -6.32 5.90
N ARG A 232 5.63 -6.81 5.16
CA ARG A 232 4.51 -7.62 5.67
C ARG A 232 4.63 -9.10 5.29
N GLY A 233 5.76 -9.51 4.73
CA GLY A 233 6.03 -10.88 4.28
C GLY A 233 5.93 -11.01 2.77
N LYS A 234 5.53 -12.21 2.32
CA LYS A 234 5.42 -12.54 0.90
C LYS A 234 4.00 -12.91 0.53
N ALA A 235 3.55 -12.51 -0.65
CA ALA A 235 2.32 -13.00 -1.25
C ALA A 235 2.49 -14.46 -1.71
N ASP A 236 1.38 -15.12 -2.08
CA ASP A 236 1.36 -16.52 -2.52
C ASP A 236 2.25 -16.78 -3.75
N ASN A 237 2.46 -15.74 -4.57
CA ASN A 237 3.35 -15.76 -5.73
C ASN A 237 4.84 -15.52 -5.37
N GLY A 238 5.16 -15.39 -4.08
CA GLY A 238 6.51 -15.13 -3.57
C GLY A 238 6.95 -13.66 -3.59
N GLU A 239 6.10 -12.73 -4.02
CA GLU A 239 6.41 -11.29 -4.06
C GLU A 239 6.43 -10.68 -2.66
N ASP A 240 7.40 -9.81 -2.38
CA ASP A 240 7.45 -9.07 -1.12
C ASP A 240 6.29 -8.06 -1.04
N LEU A 241 5.61 -8.08 0.10
CA LEU A 241 4.52 -7.18 0.45
C LEU A 241 5.02 -6.12 1.44
N PHE A 242 4.64 -4.87 1.22
CA PHE A 242 5.06 -3.74 2.06
C PHE A 242 3.87 -2.91 2.54
N ALA A 243 3.79 -2.58 3.82
CA ALA A 243 2.83 -1.61 4.35
C ALA A 243 3.47 -0.26 4.55
N LEU A 244 2.67 0.82 4.50
CA LEU A 244 3.13 2.11 5.03
C LEU A 244 3.15 2.06 6.56
N ASN A 245 4.13 2.74 7.16
CA ASN A 245 4.13 3.04 8.58
C ASN A 245 2.81 3.74 8.96
N PRO A 246 2.11 3.33 10.05
CA PRO A 246 0.83 3.92 10.42
C PRO A 246 0.84 5.44 10.57
N ALA A 247 1.88 6.01 11.20
CA ALA A 247 2.00 7.45 11.40
C ALA A 247 2.16 8.19 10.07
N PHE A 248 2.94 7.63 9.14
CA PHE A 248 3.12 8.19 7.80
C PHE A 248 1.85 8.04 6.95
N ARG A 249 1.14 6.91 7.06
CA ARG A 249 -0.16 6.70 6.42
C ARG A 249 -1.19 7.71 6.93
N ASP A 250 -1.26 7.94 8.23
CA ASP A 250 -2.19 8.93 8.80
C ASP A 250 -1.85 10.34 8.29
N PHE A 251 -0.58 10.73 8.29
CA PHE A 251 -0.13 11.98 7.66
C PHE A 251 -0.63 12.12 6.22
N LEU A 252 -0.50 11.08 5.39
CA LEU A 252 -0.91 11.13 3.98
C LEU A 252 -2.44 11.14 3.79
N THR A 253 -3.21 10.60 4.72
CA THR A 253 -4.68 10.42 4.58
C THR A 253 -5.51 11.39 5.42
N ASN A 254 -4.88 12.14 6.32
CA ASN A 254 -5.52 13.17 7.13
C ASN A 254 -5.29 14.55 6.50
N GLN A 255 -6.37 15.15 5.99
CA GLN A 255 -6.31 16.43 5.29
C GLN A 255 -5.77 17.57 6.18
N ARG A 256 -5.98 17.51 7.49
CA ARG A 256 -5.50 18.52 8.43
C ARG A 256 -3.98 18.48 8.57
N ARG A 257 -3.42 17.26 8.61
CA ARG A 257 -1.98 16.99 8.73
C ARG A 257 -1.23 17.24 7.42
N CYS A 258 -1.75 16.72 6.32
CA CYS A 258 -1.16 16.90 4.98
C CYS A 258 -1.51 18.24 4.31
N HIS A 259 -2.17 19.17 5.04
CA HIS A 259 -2.75 20.37 4.46
C HIS A 259 -1.73 21.20 3.68
N GLY A 260 -2.14 21.71 2.52
CA GLY A 260 -1.29 22.55 1.67
C GLY A 260 -0.18 21.80 0.94
N THR A 261 -0.11 20.47 1.08
CA THR A 261 0.84 19.65 0.36
C THR A 261 0.17 18.91 -0.79
N PRO A 262 0.89 18.65 -1.89
CA PRO A 262 0.39 17.88 -3.01
C PRO A 262 0.42 16.35 -2.77
N PHE A 263 0.85 15.91 -1.58
CA PHE A 263 0.98 14.51 -1.21
C PHE A 263 -0.28 13.93 -0.55
N PHE A 264 -1.26 14.78 -0.21
CA PHE A 264 -2.51 14.34 0.38
C PHE A 264 -3.23 13.31 -0.52
N VAL A 265 -3.62 12.20 0.10
CA VAL A 265 -4.39 11.12 -0.49
C VAL A 265 -5.76 11.09 0.16
N ASP A 266 -6.80 11.47 -0.59
CA ASP A 266 -8.18 11.33 -0.13
C ASP A 266 -8.64 9.86 -0.26
N PRO A 267 -8.78 9.12 0.85
CA PRO A 267 -9.26 7.74 0.80
C PRO A 267 -10.74 7.64 0.37
N THR A 268 -11.51 8.71 0.54
CA THR A 268 -12.96 8.73 0.24
C THR A 268 -13.26 8.99 -1.23
N GLY A 269 -12.40 9.76 -1.92
CA GLY A 269 -12.53 10.10 -3.33
C GLY A 269 -12.56 8.87 -4.23
N ILE A 270 -11.83 7.81 -3.86
CA ILE A 270 -11.86 6.54 -4.58
C ILE A 270 -13.21 5.89 -4.46
N CYS A 271 -13.80 5.74 -3.27
CA CYS A 271 -15.10 5.11 -3.15
C CYS A 271 -16.13 5.76 -4.09
N LYS A 272 -16.02 7.09 -4.29
CA LYS A 272 -16.87 7.85 -5.23
C LYS A 272 -16.54 7.59 -6.70
N VAL A 273 -15.27 7.73 -7.10
CA VAL A 273 -14.82 7.49 -8.49
C VAL A 273 -15.05 6.03 -8.88
N ALA A 274 -14.78 5.14 -7.94
CA ALA A 274 -14.98 3.72 -8.05
C ALA A 274 -16.47 3.43 -8.28
N THR A 275 -17.33 3.85 -7.35
CA THR A 275 -18.79 3.68 -7.47
C THR A 275 -19.31 4.28 -8.78
N ALA A 276 -18.82 5.45 -9.20
CA ALA A 276 -19.20 6.06 -10.47
C ALA A 276 -18.78 5.19 -11.67
N ARG A 277 -17.55 4.67 -11.69
CA ARG A 277 -17.06 3.80 -12.77
C ARG A 277 -17.82 2.48 -12.86
N VAL A 278 -18.17 1.86 -11.73
CA VAL A 278 -19.00 0.64 -11.75
C VAL A 278 -20.43 0.96 -12.19
N LYS A 279 -21.00 2.10 -11.79
CA LYS A 279 -22.30 2.54 -12.30
C LYS A 279 -22.29 2.66 -13.82
N VAL A 280 -21.27 3.32 -14.39
CA VAL A 280 -21.12 3.44 -15.85
C VAL A 280 -20.94 2.07 -16.51
N MET A 281 -20.06 1.21 -15.98
CA MET A 281 -19.85 -0.14 -16.52
C MET A 281 -21.14 -0.97 -16.49
N ASN A 282 -21.91 -0.89 -15.41
CA ASN A 282 -23.20 -1.56 -15.26
C ASN A 282 -24.24 -1.02 -16.27
N GLU A 283 -24.27 0.29 -16.49
CA GLU A 283 -25.16 0.90 -17.49
C GLU A 283 -24.80 0.51 -18.92
N GLU A 284 -23.52 0.49 -19.28
CA GLU A 284 -23.03 0.03 -20.59
C GLU A 284 -23.35 -1.45 -20.81
N LEU A 285 -23.11 -2.28 -19.80
CA LEU A 285 -23.45 -3.70 -19.83
C LEU A 285 -24.95 -3.93 -20.01
N ARG A 286 -25.79 -3.20 -19.26
CA ARG A 286 -27.26 -3.25 -19.44
C ARG A 286 -27.68 -2.82 -20.84
N ARG A 287 -27.09 -1.74 -21.38
CA ARG A 287 -27.37 -1.28 -22.75
C ARG A 287 -26.97 -2.32 -23.78
N PHE A 288 -25.82 -2.98 -23.59
CA PHE A 288 -25.36 -4.05 -24.46
C PHE A 288 -26.30 -5.27 -24.42
N LEU A 289 -26.65 -5.76 -23.23
CA LEU A 289 -27.53 -6.92 -23.05
C LEU A 289 -28.93 -6.72 -23.65
N ARG A 290 -29.49 -5.50 -23.53
CA ARG A 290 -30.76 -5.15 -24.19
C ARG A 290 -30.65 -5.23 -25.71
N LYS A 291 -29.52 -4.80 -26.29
CA LYS A 291 -29.29 -4.84 -27.74
C LYS A 291 -29.06 -6.27 -28.26
N SER A 292 -28.46 -7.15 -27.45
CA SER A 292 -28.17 -8.52 -27.85
C SER A 292 -29.32 -9.50 -27.61
N GLY A 293 -30.45 -9.06 -27.05
CA GLY A 293 -31.62 -9.91 -26.79
C GLY A 293 -31.41 -10.96 -25.69
N THR A 294 -30.28 -10.92 -24.99
CA THR A 294 -29.95 -11.86 -23.91
C THR A 294 -30.64 -11.42 -22.62
N ARG A 295 -31.55 -12.25 -22.11
CA ARG A 295 -32.41 -11.92 -20.94
C ARG A 295 -31.83 -12.33 -19.58
N PHE A 296 -30.65 -12.95 -19.53
CA PHE A 296 -30.09 -13.45 -18.27
C PHE A 296 -28.75 -12.80 -17.95
N PHE A 297 -28.75 -11.95 -16.92
CA PHE A 297 -27.56 -11.55 -16.20
C PHE A 297 -27.86 -11.59 -14.70
N ASP A 298 -27.05 -12.34 -13.96
CA ASP A 298 -27.21 -12.50 -12.52
C ASP A 298 -26.63 -11.27 -11.80
N MET A 299 -27.51 -10.46 -11.20
CA MET A 299 -27.14 -9.27 -10.42
C MET A 299 -26.31 -9.62 -9.18
N GLY A 300 -26.36 -10.86 -8.69
CA GLY A 300 -25.53 -11.34 -7.58
C GLY A 300 -24.04 -11.39 -7.93
N ILE A 301 -23.70 -11.59 -9.21
CA ILE A 301 -22.31 -11.57 -9.70
C ILE A 301 -21.78 -10.13 -9.70
N LEU A 302 -22.58 -9.18 -10.18
CA LEU A 302 -22.22 -7.77 -10.18
C LEU A 302 -22.04 -7.22 -8.75
N HIS A 303 -22.87 -7.68 -7.81
CA HIS A 303 -22.75 -7.31 -6.40
C HIS A 303 -21.48 -7.90 -5.76
N ARG A 304 -21.04 -9.11 -6.15
CA ARG A 304 -19.75 -9.69 -5.72
C ARG A 304 -18.57 -8.95 -6.35
N ILE A 305 -18.66 -8.53 -7.61
CA ILE A 305 -17.65 -7.68 -8.27
C ILE A 305 -17.47 -6.35 -7.53
N VAL A 306 -18.58 -5.69 -7.18
CA VAL A 306 -18.55 -4.45 -6.37
C VAL A 306 -17.92 -4.71 -5.00
N ARG A 307 -18.29 -5.80 -4.33
CA ARG A 307 -17.75 -6.16 -3.00
C ARG A 307 -16.25 -6.45 -3.04
N CYS A 308 -15.78 -7.25 -3.99
CA CYS A 308 -14.35 -7.57 -4.13
C CYS A 308 -13.51 -6.33 -4.48
N TRP A 309 -14.09 -5.37 -5.20
CA TRP A 309 -13.39 -4.15 -5.61
C TRP A 309 -13.25 -3.09 -4.52
N VAL A 310 -14.18 -3.04 -3.56
CA VAL A 310 -14.04 -2.26 -2.32
C VAL A 310 -12.82 -2.73 -1.50
N TYR A 311 -12.29 -3.93 -1.76
CA TYR A 311 -11.14 -4.52 -1.06
C TYR A 311 -9.82 -4.54 -1.86
N GLY A 312 -9.62 -3.67 -2.87
CA GLY A 312 -8.28 -3.12 -3.12
C GLY A 312 -7.43 -3.65 -4.30
N ALA A 313 -8.01 -4.15 -5.38
CA ALA A 313 -7.28 -4.41 -6.63
C ALA A 313 -7.37 -3.24 -7.65
N THR A 314 -6.30 -2.95 -8.39
CA THR A 314 -6.35 -1.99 -9.51
C THR A 314 -7.24 -2.55 -10.61
N LEU A 315 -8.12 -1.70 -11.18
CA LEU A 315 -9.18 -2.10 -12.12
C LEU A 315 -8.65 -2.93 -13.30
N GLU A 316 -7.46 -2.66 -13.81
CA GLU A 316 -6.86 -3.41 -14.93
C GLU A 316 -6.39 -4.82 -14.55
N ALA A 317 -5.74 -4.98 -13.39
CA ALA A 317 -5.32 -6.31 -12.91
C ALA A 317 -6.55 -7.14 -12.49
N PHE A 318 -7.50 -6.49 -11.80
CA PHE A 318 -8.75 -7.13 -11.40
C PHE A 318 -9.62 -7.53 -12.59
N ILE A 319 -9.75 -6.70 -13.63
CA ILE A 319 -10.51 -7.06 -14.83
C ILE A 319 -9.87 -8.26 -15.54
N LEU A 320 -8.54 -8.35 -15.57
CA LEU A 320 -7.82 -9.47 -16.22
C LEU A 320 -7.89 -10.75 -15.38
N ASP A 321 -7.65 -10.69 -14.08
CA ASP A 321 -7.74 -11.85 -13.17
C ASP A 321 -9.19 -12.34 -13.06
N TYR A 322 -10.15 -11.43 -12.91
CA TYR A 322 -11.57 -11.77 -12.88
C TYR A 322 -12.06 -12.33 -14.22
N PHE A 323 -11.54 -11.84 -15.36
CA PHE A 323 -11.83 -12.43 -16.67
C PHE A 323 -11.32 -13.87 -16.75
N PHE A 324 -10.14 -14.14 -16.20
CA PHE A 324 -9.56 -15.47 -16.15
C PHE A 324 -10.39 -16.42 -15.27
N ASP A 325 -10.75 -15.98 -14.07
CA ASP A 325 -11.56 -16.78 -13.13
C ASP A 325 -13.00 -16.97 -13.62
N TRP A 326 -13.59 -15.97 -14.24
CA TRP A 326 -14.96 -16.04 -14.77
C TRP A 326 -15.05 -16.95 -16.01
N THR A 327 -14.04 -16.91 -16.89
CA THR A 327 -13.97 -17.84 -18.03
C THR A 327 -13.75 -19.28 -17.56
N GLN A 328 -12.92 -19.51 -16.53
CA GLN A 328 -12.78 -20.84 -15.92
C GLN A 328 -14.06 -21.31 -15.22
N TYR A 329 -14.74 -20.43 -14.47
CA TYR A 329 -15.99 -20.75 -13.79
C TYR A 329 -17.11 -21.10 -14.78
N LEU A 330 -17.27 -20.32 -15.85
CA LEU A 330 -18.22 -20.61 -16.92
C LEU A 330 -17.84 -21.92 -17.63
N ALA A 331 -16.55 -22.19 -17.85
CA ALA A 331 -16.11 -23.43 -18.50
C ALA A 331 -16.48 -24.66 -17.66
N LYS A 332 -16.43 -24.51 -16.34
CA LYS A 332 -16.76 -25.57 -15.37
C LYS A 332 -18.26 -25.75 -15.15
N THR A 333 -19.04 -24.66 -15.11
CA THR A 333 -20.45 -24.70 -14.68
C THR A 333 -21.45 -24.60 -15.81
N LYS A 334 -21.10 -23.93 -16.92
CA LYS A 334 -21.95 -23.77 -18.11
C LYS A 334 -21.09 -23.83 -19.37
N PRO A 335 -20.55 -25.01 -19.74
CA PRO A 335 -19.56 -25.16 -20.82
C PRO A 335 -20.07 -24.63 -22.16
N SER A 336 -21.37 -24.74 -22.43
CA SER A 336 -22.03 -24.22 -23.63
C SER A 336 -22.06 -22.69 -23.72
N MET A 337 -21.84 -21.98 -22.60
CA MET A 337 -21.77 -20.52 -22.54
C MET A 337 -20.35 -19.97 -22.65
N VAL A 338 -19.31 -20.81 -22.52
CA VAL A 338 -17.93 -20.45 -22.91
C VAL A 338 -17.81 -20.60 -24.42
N SER A 339 -18.64 -19.85 -25.12
CA SER A 339 -18.43 -19.63 -26.54
C SER A 339 -17.47 -18.45 -26.66
N VAL A 340 -16.51 -18.56 -27.56
CA VAL A 340 -15.56 -17.50 -27.90
C VAL A 340 -16.23 -16.12 -28.20
N PRO A 341 -17.48 -16.05 -28.70
CA PRO A 341 -18.26 -14.81 -28.71
C PRO A 341 -18.27 -14.02 -27.40
N MET A 342 -18.38 -14.64 -26.22
CA MET A 342 -18.41 -13.90 -24.94
C MET A 342 -17.06 -13.23 -24.60
N GLN A 343 -15.95 -13.88 -24.92
CA GLN A 343 -14.61 -13.31 -24.74
C GLN A 343 -14.38 -12.14 -25.69
N VAL A 344 -14.80 -12.28 -26.96
CA VAL A 344 -14.75 -11.20 -27.96
C VAL A 344 -15.64 -10.02 -27.56
N ILE A 345 -16.86 -10.29 -27.09
CA ILE A 345 -17.82 -9.28 -26.64
C ILE A 345 -17.26 -8.48 -25.46
N PHE A 346 -16.66 -9.15 -24.48
CA PHE A 346 -16.07 -8.48 -23.33
C PHE A 346 -14.88 -7.60 -23.72
N LEU A 347 -14.01 -8.10 -24.60
CA LEU A 347 -12.88 -7.31 -25.11
C LEU A 347 -13.35 -6.11 -25.95
N GLN A 348 -14.41 -6.25 -26.75
CA GLN A 348 -15.04 -5.14 -27.48
C GLN A 348 -15.72 -4.12 -26.55
N MET A 349 -16.31 -4.58 -25.44
CA MET A 349 -16.82 -3.69 -24.40
C MET A 349 -15.69 -2.93 -23.72
N LEU A 350 -14.57 -3.59 -23.45
CA LEU A 350 -13.37 -2.97 -22.87
C LEU A 350 -12.76 -1.93 -23.83
N GLU A 351 -12.68 -2.24 -25.12
CA GLU A 351 -12.21 -1.32 -26.17
C GLU A 351 -13.11 -0.09 -26.30
N ARG A 352 -14.44 -0.27 -26.32
CA ARG A 352 -15.40 0.84 -26.34
C ARG A 352 -15.38 1.67 -25.06
N TRP A 353 -15.20 1.05 -23.91
CA TRP A 353 -15.09 1.74 -22.63
C TRP A 353 -13.85 2.66 -22.60
N LEU A 354 -12.71 2.20 -23.15
CA LEU A 354 -11.51 3.02 -23.33
C LEU A 354 -11.75 4.21 -24.28
N ASP A 355 -12.51 4.02 -25.35
CA ASP A 355 -12.82 5.06 -26.34
C ASP A 355 -13.73 6.18 -25.81
N VAL A 356 -14.67 5.84 -24.93
CA VAL A 356 -15.62 6.81 -24.35
C VAL A 356 -14.95 7.70 -23.31
N HIS A 357 -13.93 7.22 -22.60
CA HIS A 357 -13.40 7.93 -21.43
C HIS A 357 -12.09 8.69 -21.62
N HIS A 358 -11.32 8.46 -22.70
CA HIS A 358 -9.98 9.04 -22.79
C HIS A 358 -9.64 9.62 -24.17
N ARG A 359 -9.90 10.93 -24.32
CA ARG A 359 -9.45 11.75 -25.45
C ARG A 359 -8.10 12.46 -25.25
N SER A 360 -7.36 12.27 -24.15
CA SER A 360 -6.23 13.19 -23.84
C SER A 360 -5.00 12.62 -23.12
N SER A 361 -4.71 11.32 -23.09
CA SER A 361 -3.40 10.86 -22.56
C SER A 361 -2.70 9.82 -23.44
N THR A 362 -1.37 9.97 -23.56
CA THR A 362 -0.46 9.17 -24.39
C THR A 362 -0.28 7.73 -23.89
N SER A 363 -0.36 7.48 -22.58
CA SER A 363 -0.30 6.11 -22.02
C SER A 363 -1.49 5.24 -22.46
N THR A 364 -2.64 5.87 -22.71
CA THR A 364 -3.86 5.19 -23.17
C THR A 364 -3.73 4.67 -24.60
N TYR A 365 -2.94 5.33 -25.46
CA TYR A 365 -2.72 4.88 -26.83
C TYR A 365 -1.93 3.56 -26.88
N ALA A 366 -0.92 3.41 -26.03
CA ALA A 366 -0.13 2.18 -25.93
C ALA A 366 -0.97 1.00 -25.41
N PHE A 367 -1.81 1.24 -24.40
CA PHE A 367 -2.74 0.23 -23.87
C PHE A 367 -3.81 -0.15 -24.91
N LYS A 368 -4.43 0.83 -25.57
CA LYS A 368 -5.39 0.60 -26.67
C LYS A 368 -4.77 -0.24 -27.78
N ARG A 369 -3.54 0.07 -28.20
CA ARG A 369 -2.82 -0.68 -29.24
C ARG A 369 -2.50 -2.13 -28.82
N ARG A 370 -2.26 -2.40 -27.52
CA ARG A 370 -2.09 -3.76 -27.00
C ARG A 370 -3.43 -4.51 -26.93
N LEU A 371 -4.49 -3.84 -26.50
CA LEU A 371 -5.83 -4.43 -26.43
C LEU A 371 -6.39 -4.76 -27.83
N SER A 372 -6.28 -3.84 -28.80
CA SER A 372 -6.72 -4.10 -30.18
C SER A 372 -5.92 -5.23 -30.84
N ARG A 373 -4.63 -5.40 -30.49
CA ARG A 373 -3.84 -6.57 -30.91
C ARG A 373 -4.37 -7.86 -30.29
N LEU A 374 -4.64 -7.88 -28.98
CA LEU A 374 -5.21 -9.04 -28.30
C LEU A 374 -6.57 -9.44 -28.91
N ILE A 375 -7.43 -8.46 -29.19
CA ILE A 375 -8.73 -8.65 -29.87
C ILE A 375 -8.54 -9.24 -31.27
N SER A 376 -7.55 -8.75 -32.02
CA SER A 376 -7.23 -9.24 -33.36
C SER A 376 -6.68 -10.67 -33.32
N ASP A 377 -5.79 -10.98 -32.38
CA ASP A 377 -5.23 -12.33 -32.21
C ASP A 377 -6.29 -13.34 -31.80
N VAL A 378 -7.22 -12.95 -30.94
CA VAL A 378 -8.39 -13.78 -30.58
C VAL A 378 -9.30 -13.99 -31.80
N HIS A 379 -9.54 -12.96 -32.62
CA HIS A 379 -10.28 -13.09 -33.89
C HIS A 379 -9.59 -13.97 -34.93
N ILE A 380 -8.26 -13.92 -35.01
CA ILE A 380 -7.47 -14.75 -35.93
C ILE A 380 -7.52 -16.22 -35.48
N LYS A 381 -7.29 -16.49 -34.19
CA LYS A 381 -7.41 -17.84 -33.62
C LYS A 381 -8.82 -18.42 -33.79
N LEU A 382 -9.84 -17.56 -33.75
CA LEU A 382 -11.23 -17.92 -34.04
C LEU A 382 -11.48 -18.35 -35.48
N ARG A 383 -10.91 -17.65 -36.45
CA ARG A 383 -11.06 -17.99 -37.88
C ARG A 383 -10.32 -19.26 -38.26
N LEU A 384 -9.31 -19.64 -37.48
CA LEU A 384 -8.49 -20.84 -37.71
C LEU A 384 -9.06 -22.09 -37.03
N LEU A 385 -10.10 -21.97 -36.19
CA LEU A 385 -10.83 -23.14 -35.69
C LEU A 385 -11.67 -23.75 -36.82
N PRO A 386 -11.56 -25.07 -37.10
CA PRO A 386 -12.35 -25.71 -38.13
C PRO A 386 -13.84 -25.52 -37.82
N HIS A 387 -14.62 -25.06 -38.80
CA HIS A 387 -16.08 -25.02 -38.70
C HIS A 387 -16.59 -26.45 -38.44
N ALA A 388 -16.79 -26.79 -37.17
CA ALA A 388 -17.52 -27.98 -36.78
C ALA A 388 -18.96 -27.80 -37.27
N LYS A 389 -19.26 -28.38 -38.42
CA LYS A 389 -20.62 -28.52 -38.94
C LYS A 389 -21.43 -29.28 -37.90
N MET A 390 -22.22 -28.55 -37.13
CA MET A 390 -23.29 -29.10 -36.30
C MET A 390 -24.36 -29.64 -37.26
N GLN A 391 -24.25 -30.92 -37.65
CA GLN A 391 -25.38 -31.64 -38.22
C GLN A 391 -26.39 -31.87 -37.10
N ILE A 392 -27.45 -31.07 -37.10
CA ILE A 392 -28.67 -31.37 -36.35
C ILE A 392 -29.28 -32.60 -37.04
N LYS A 393 -29.13 -33.78 -36.44
CA LYS A 393 -29.99 -34.92 -36.75
C LYS A 393 -31.39 -34.55 -36.30
N SER A 394 -32.28 -34.32 -37.26
CA SER A 394 -33.72 -34.33 -37.04
C SER A 394 -34.13 -35.75 -36.66
N GLU A 395 -34.45 -35.98 -35.40
CA GLU A 395 -35.32 -37.08 -35.01
C GLU A 395 -36.72 -36.74 -35.52
N SER A 396 -37.03 -37.17 -36.75
CA SER A 396 -38.40 -37.40 -37.16
C SER A 396 -38.81 -38.76 -36.61
N GLY A 397 -39.54 -38.73 -35.50
CA GLY A 397 -40.38 -39.86 -35.11
C GLY A 397 -41.52 -40.00 -36.11
N ASP A 398 -41.75 -41.21 -36.59
CA ASP A 398 -43.07 -41.67 -36.98
C ASP A 398 -43.15 -43.19 -36.81
N LYS A 399 -44.16 -43.56 -35.99
CA LYS A 399 -44.91 -44.82 -35.81
C LYS A 399 -44.26 -46.17 -36.08
#